data_AF-A0A2G5VHC3-F1
#
_entry.id   AF-A0A2G5VHC3-F1
#
_cell.length_a   1.000
_cell.length_b   1.000
_cell.length_c   1.000
_cell.angle_alpha   90.00
_cell.angle_beta   90.00
_cell.angle_gamma   90.00
#
_symmetry.space_group_name_H-M   'P 1'
#
loop_
_entity.id
_entity.type
_entity.pdbx_description
1 polymer ?
#
loop_
_entity_poly.entity_id
_entity_poly.type
_entity_poly.pdbx_seq_one_letter_code
_entity_poly.pdbx_strand_id
1 'polypeptide(L)'
;MLPTHIAKEKPNDGSNAFTPNPGPQKHQFVDEKQTSKKQIWYHWFNIRFRQHMTTETFLFISLVVVFYRLQTISNQNSQVIEMVSSMKSQISILGREVATGKLNKERNQFDLNTKPLEQSIADVLKNMKMEPIKDSRESETEELITPPHNLNISISKKGPFRLFNAADYSNGASVDSAHSSNSNLNPLIGFDQSNLVLLDRPQPPAGKAWCSNEHNPVLTINLGKYVKPISVSYQHSKWHELIPSDAPRTYDVVACLDFYCEDWKPLVSNCEYSRFGPSGTEQFCNISSHLDVSLIGKVQFRFRENYGDSEMTCVHLVRVYGETKTPVIIEKKESLESEKTCADLKWYYHNSYFKYNLVNKSCSTLYGNDCCSDCPECCEECLISDYNGTTLIFIVLFTEIGVVLGLVLFIVLSSCYRCFRPDTKRVS
;
A
#
# COMPACT_ATOMS: atom_id res chain seq x y z
N MET A 1 17.75 -27.83 76.32
CA MET A 1 18.74 -27.02 75.57
C MET A 1 18.88 -25.71 76.31
N LEU A 2 20.14 -25.28 76.53
CA LEU A 2 20.65 -24.25 77.47
C LEU A 2 19.67 -23.23 78.08
N PRO A 3 19.94 -22.85 79.35
CA PRO A 3 20.47 -21.51 79.53
C PRO A 3 21.59 -21.45 80.58
N THR A 4 22.54 -20.53 80.43
CA THR A 4 23.21 -19.96 81.60
C THR A 4 23.64 -18.53 81.33
N HIS A 5 23.07 -17.64 82.12
CA HIS A 5 23.34 -16.21 82.22
C HIS A 5 24.53 -15.95 83.15
N ILE A 6 25.40 -15.04 82.69
CA ILE A 6 25.85 -13.81 83.37
C ILE A 6 26.59 -13.86 84.73
N ALA A 7 27.71 -13.12 84.70
CA ALA A 7 28.39 -12.33 85.74
C ALA A 7 29.36 -13.01 86.71
N LYS A 8 30.60 -12.52 86.70
CA LYS A 8 31.12 -11.74 87.84
C LYS A 8 32.31 -10.83 87.43
N GLU A 9 32.29 -9.67 88.06
CA GLU A 9 33.21 -8.54 87.98
C GLU A 9 34.65 -8.82 88.41
N LYS A 10 35.52 -7.89 87.97
CA LYS A 10 36.93 -7.60 88.34
C LYS A 10 37.13 -7.36 89.86
N PRO A 11 38.38 -7.32 90.37
CA PRO A 11 39.23 -6.10 90.35
C PRO A 11 40.70 -6.40 89.97
N ASN A 12 41.38 -5.58 89.14
CA ASN A 12 42.17 -4.38 89.50
C ASN A 12 43.26 -4.60 90.57
N ASP A 13 44.52 -4.47 90.16
CA ASP A 13 45.56 -3.63 90.77
C ASP A 13 46.68 -3.47 89.73
N GLY A 14 47.04 -2.26 89.30
CA GLY A 14 47.94 -1.36 90.03
C GLY A 14 49.38 -1.63 89.52
N SER A 15 50.22 -0.70 89.09
CA SER A 15 50.28 0.73 89.36
C SER A 15 51.52 1.32 88.64
N ASN A 16 51.42 2.60 88.25
CA ASN A 16 52.47 3.65 88.26
C ASN A 16 53.65 3.55 87.25
N ALA A 17 54.22 4.62 86.68
CA ALA A 17 54.02 6.08 86.73
C ALA A 17 54.99 6.78 85.72
N PHE A 18 54.55 7.91 85.11
CA PHE A 18 55.27 9.19 84.83
C PHE A 18 56.59 9.19 83.98
N THR A 19 56.94 10.06 83.01
CA THR A 19 56.48 11.39 82.46
C THR A 19 57.28 11.73 81.14
N PRO A 20 57.22 12.94 80.49
CA PRO A 20 57.02 13.09 79.03
C PRO A 20 58.18 13.77 78.23
N ASN A 21 58.05 13.86 76.90
CA ASN A 21 58.48 15.07 76.15
C ASN A 21 57.84 15.18 74.74
N PRO A 22 57.63 16.40 74.20
CA PRO A 22 56.81 16.67 73.02
C PRO A 22 57.64 16.88 71.74
N GLY A 23 57.05 16.57 70.57
CA GLY A 23 57.54 16.96 69.25
C GLY A 23 56.37 17.38 68.34
N PRO A 24 56.54 18.38 67.45
CA PRO A 24 55.43 19.05 66.79
C PRO A 24 54.90 18.26 65.58
N GLN A 25 53.61 17.94 65.55
CA GLN A 25 52.94 17.41 64.36
C GLN A 25 52.31 18.55 63.54
N LYS A 26 52.64 18.58 62.25
CA LYS A 26 52.03 19.45 61.23
C LYS A 26 50.52 19.21 61.17
N HIS A 27 49.72 20.25 61.33
CA HIS A 27 48.29 20.21 61.02
C HIS A 27 48.07 20.05 59.51
N GLN A 28 47.49 18.91 59.14
CA GLN A 28 46.89 18.65 57.85
C GLN A 28 45.47 19.23 57.88
N PHE A 29 45.25 20.35 57.18
CA PHE A 29 43.90 20.88 56.97
C PHE A 29 43.15 19.96 56.00
N VAL A 30 42.08 19.35 56.49
CA VAL A 30 41.22 18.41 55.78
C VAL A 30 40.23 19.16 54.87
N ASP A 31 40.13 18.73 53.62
CA ASP A 31 39.18 19.13 52.57
C ASP A 31 37.71 18.73 52.87
N GLU A 32 37.18 19.10 54.03
CA GLU A 32 35.83 18.67 54.46
C GLU A 32 34.70 19.42 53.72
N LYS A 33 35.00 20.59 53.14
CA LYS A 33 33.99 21.49 52.52
C LYS A 33 33.66 21.14 51.06
N GLN A 34 34.55 20.45 50.34
CA GLN A 34 34.40 20.17 48.91
C GLN A 34 33.65 18.84 48.64
N THR A 35 33.78 17.86 49.55
CA THR A 35 33.06 16.57 49.51
C THR A 35 31.55 16.74 49.70
N SER A 36 31.12 17.56 50.66
CA SER A 36 29.70 17.86 50.94
C SER A 36 28.95 18.43 49.73
N LYS A 37 29.52 19.41 49.03
CA LYS A 37 28.86 20.05 47.88
C LYS A 37 28.74 19.13 46.67
N LYS A 38 29.76 18.28 46.40
CA LYS A 38 29.70 17.27 45.33
C LYS A 38 28.60 16.23 45.60
N GLN A 39 28.45 15.81 46.86
CA GLN A 39 27.44 14.83 47.27
C GLN A 39 26.01 15.37 47.11
N ILE A 40 25.77 16.62 47.51
CA ILE A 40 24.46 17.29 47.34
C ILE A 40 24.12 17.46 45.86
N TRP A 41 25.10 17.85 45.03
CA TRP A 41 24.89 18.05 43.60
C TRP A 41 24.60 16.73 42.87
N TYR A 42 25.32 15.66 43.22
CA TYR A 42 25.09 14.33 42.67
C TYR A 42 23.71 13.79 43.05
N HIS A 43 23.29 14.00 44.30
CA HIS A 43 21.98 13.59 44.78
C HIS A 43 20.85 14.36 44.08
N TRP A 44 21.01 15.67 43.88
CA TRP A 44 20.05 16.49 43.14
C TRP A 44 19.97 16.12 41.66
N PHE A 45 21.12 15.86 41.02
CA PHE A 45 21.19 15.44 39.62
C PHE A 45 20.54 14.07 39.40
N ASN A 46 20.77 13.10 40.30
CA ASN A 46 20.13 11.79 40.21
C ASN A 46 18.60 11.86 40.33
N ILE A 47 18.08 12.73 41.19
CA ILE A 47 16.63 12.94 41.33
C ILE A 47 16.04 13.54 40.05
N ARG A 48 16.70 14.56 39.49
CA ARG A 48 16.25 15.26 38.27
C ARG A 48 16.28 14.32 37.05
N PHE A 49 17.35 13.53 36.92
CA PHE A 49 17.51 12.56 35.84
C PHE A 49 16.46 11.45 35.91
N ARG A 50 16.18 10.93 37.11
CA ARG A 50 15.17 9.89 37.32
C ARG A 50 13.75 10.38 37.02
N GLN A 51 13.43 11.64 37.34
CA GLN A 51 12.15 12.24 36.99
C GLN A 51 11.98 12.44 35.47
N HIS A 52 12.96 13.02 34.79
CA HIS A 52 12.88 13.21 33.33
C HIS A 52 12.84 11.88 32.57
N MET A 53 13.66 10.90 32.94
CA MET A 53 13.63 9.56 32.34
C MET A 53 12.27 8.86 32.57
N THR A 54 11.67 9.03 33.75
CA THR A 54 10.35 8.47 34.04
C THR A 54 9.28 9.13 33.16
N THR A 55 9.28 10.47 33.06
CA THR A 55 8.31 11.19 32.23
C THR A 55 8.48 10.90 30.74
N GLU A 56 9.71 10.83 30.22
CA GLU A 56 9.99 10.46 28.82
C GLU A 56 9.59 9.02 28.53
N THR A 57 9.82 8.10 29.47
CA THR A 57 9.35 6.70 29.35
C THR A 57 7.81 6.63 29.34
N PHE A 58 7.13 7.39 30.21
CA PHE A 58 5.67 7.47 30.20
C PHE A 58 5.11 8.11 28.93
N LEU A 59 5.79 9.13 28.38
CA LEU A 59 5.45 9.72 27.09
C LEU A 59 5.61 8.72 25.95
N PHE A 60 6.70 7.95 25.96
CA PHE A 60 6.93 6.89 24.97
C PHE A 60 5.87 5.79 25.05
N ILE A 61 5.55 5.30 26.26
CA ILE A 61 4.48 4.32 26.47
C ILE A 61 3.12 4.90 26.01
N SER A 62 2.85 6.17 26.30
CA SER A 62 1.63 6.84 25.87
C SER A 62 1.56 6.97 24.35
N LEU A 63 2.67 7.31 23.69
CA LEU A 63 2.76 7.34 22.22
C LEU A 63 2.52 5.95 21.64
N VAL A 64 3.11 4.89 22.18
CA VAL A 64 2.87 3.50 21.74
C VAL A 64 1.39 3.13 21.87
N VAL A 65 0.73 3.48 22.97
CA VAL A 65 -0.72 3.24 23.16
C VAL A 65 -1.57 4.06 22.18
N VAL A 66 -1.19 5.31 21.91
CA VAL A 66 -1.86 6.17 20.92
C VAL A 66 -1.67 5.62 19.50
N PHE A 67 -0.46 5.20 19.12
CA PHE A 67 -0.20 4.53 17.85
C PHE A 67 -0.99 3.22 17.71
N TYR A 68 -1.05 2.41 18.77
CA TYR A 68 -1.86 1.19 18.79
C TYR A 68 -3.36 1.50 18.58
N ARG A 69 -3.90 2.52 19.25
CA ARG A 69 -5.29 2.97 19.07
C ARG A 69 -5.53 3.53 17.67
N LEU A 70 -4.64 4.37 17.15
CA LEU A 70 -4.72 4.92 15.80
C LEU A 70 -4.70 3.82 14.74
N GLN A 71 -3.87 2.79 14.91
CA GLN A 71 -3.82 1.66 14.00
C GLN A 71 -5.10 0.80 14.06
N THR A 72 -5.66 0.62 15.26
CA THR A 72 -6.96 -0.06 15.44
C THR A 72 -8.10 0.73 14.77
N ILE A 73 -8.11 2.05 14.91
CA ILE A 73 -9.08 2.94 14.26
C ILE A 73 -8.87 2.95 12.73
N SER A 74 -7.62 2.96 12.26
CA SER A 74 -7.30 2.84 10.84
C SER A 74 -7.83 1.54 10.23
N ASN A 75 -7.77 0.44 10.98
CA ASN A 75 -8.32 -0.86 10.56
C ASN A 75 -9.85 -0.85 10.47
N GLN A 76 -10.53 -0.10 11.35
CA GLN A 76 -11.98 0.13 11.23
C GLN A 76 -12.30 1.06 10.05
N ASN A 77 -11.42 2.01 9.75
CA ASN A 77 -11.61 2.93 8.63
C ASN A 77 -11.51 2.26 7.26
N SER A 78 -10.74 1.17 7.07
CA SER A 78 -10.70 0.49 5.76
C SER A 78 -12.07 -0.12 5.41
N GLN A 79 -12.73 -0.76 6.37
CA GLN A 79 -14.09 -1.27 6.23
C GLN A 79 -15.11 -0.14 6.00
N VAL A 80 -14.91 1.01 6.67
CA VAL A 80 -15.75 2.20 6.46
C VAL A 80 -15.51 2.82 5.08
N ILE A 81 -14.28 2.87 4.57
CA ILE A 81 -13.95 3.37 3.22
C ILE A 81 -14.60 2.48 2.16
N GLU A 82 -14.59 1.16 2.34
CA GLU A 82 -15.28 0.21 1.45
C GLU A 82 -16.80 0.43 1.46
N MET A 83 -17.39 0.58 2.66
CA MET A 83 -18.81 0.92 2.80
C MET A 83 -19.13 2.30 2.21
N VAL A 84 -18.28 3.30 2.39
CA VAL A 84 -18.45 4.67 1.84
C VAL A 84 -18.31 4.68 0.32
N SER A 85 -17.40 3.89 -0.26
CA SER A 85 -17.28 3.71 -1.70
C SER A 85 -18.55 3.07 -2.29
N SER A 86 -19.05 2.02 -1.64
CA SER A 86 -20.32 1.39 -1.99
C SER A 86 -21.50 2.37 -1.85
N MET A 87 -21.56 3.16 -0.78
CA MET A 87 -22.59 4.19 -0.58
C MET A 87 -22.46 5.34 -1.58
N LYS A 88 -21.26 5.80 -1.92
CA LYS A 88 -21.02 6.85 -2.93
C LYS A 88 -21.52 6.38 -4.30
N SER A 89 -21.25 5.11 -4.64
CA SER A 89 -21.82 4.47 -5.82
C SER A 89 -23.35 4.48 -5.80
N GLN A 90 -23.98 4.07 -4.69
CA GLN A 90 -25.44 4.09 -4.53
C GLN A 90 -26.06 5.50 -4.57
N ILE A 91 -25.42 6.50 -3.96
CA ILE A 91 -25.87 7.90 -3.98
C ILE A 91 -25.75 8.49 -5.39
N SER A 92 -24.70 8.15 -6.14
CA SER A 92 -24.55 8.57 -7.53
C SER A 92 -25.65 7.98 -8.43
N ILE A 93 -26.06 6.74 -8.17
CA ILE A 93 -27.21 6.09 -8.83
C ILE A 93 -28.49 6.86 -8.51
N LEU A 94 -28.75 7.12 -7.22
CA LEU A 94 -29.95 7.82 -6.77
C LEU A 94 -30.05 9.25 -7.32
N GLY A 95 -28.95 10.00 -7.27
CA GLY A 95 -28.87 11.36 -7.80
C GLY A 95 -29.17 11.42 -9.29
N ARG A 96 -28.77 10.38 -10.04
CA ARG A 96 -29.04 10.25 -11.48
C ARG A 96 -30.49 9.84 -11.76
N GLU A 97 -31.11 9.01 -10.93
CA GLU A 97 -32.54 8.66 -11.04
C GLU A 97 -33.46 9.86 -10.74
N VAL A 98 -33.06 10.71 -9.79
CA VAL A 98 -33.72 12.00 -9.52
C VAL A 98 -33.53 12.96 -10.70
N ALA A 99 -32.32 13.10 -11.22
CA ALA A 99 -32.01 13.98 -12.35
C ALA A 99 -32.67 13.55 -13.68
N THR A 100 -32.89 12.25 -13.88
CA THR A 100 -33.60 11.70 -15.06
C THR A 100 -35.12 11.68 -14.89
N GLY A 101 -35.66 12.18 -13.77
CA GLY A 101 -37.10 12.30 -13.53
C GLY A 101 -37.85 10.97 -13.35
N LYS A 102 -37.14 9.86 -13.14
CA LYS A 102 -37.74 8.51 -13.05
C LYS A 102 -38.58 8.29 -11.79
N LEU A 103 -38.30 9.05 -10.72
CA LEU A 103 -38.97 8.94 -9.41
C LEU A 103 -40.45 9.37 -9.40
N ASN A 104 -40.90 10.11 -10.41
CA ASN A 104 -42.31 10.55 -10.49
C ASN A 104 -43.24 9.51 -11.15
N LYS A 105 -42.71 8.40 -11.67
CA LYS A 105 -43.54 7.33 -12.28
C LYS A 105 -43.99 6.26 -11.31
N GLU A 106 -43.30 6.05 -10.18
CA GLU A 106 -43.64 5.00 -9.21
C GLU A 106 -44.61 5.45 -8.09
N ARG A 107 -44.82 6.76 -7.89
CA ARG A 107 -45.75 7.25 -6.86
C ARG A 107 -47.23 7.01 -7.19
N ASN A 108 -47.58 6.73 -8.45
CA ASN A 108 -48.97 6.49 -8.86
C ASN A 108 -49.38 4.99 -8.85
N GLN A 109 -48.56 4.10 -8.31
CA GLN A 109 -48.82 2.65 -8.31
C GLN A 109 -48.59 2.01 -6.93
N PHE A 110 -48.82 2.75 -5.84
CA PHE A 110 -48.70 2.21 -4.49
C PHE A 110 -49.82 2.73 -3.58
N ASP A 111 -51.06 2.56 -4.03
CA ASP A 111 -52.19 2.45 -3.12
C ASP A 111 -52.92 1.14 -3.44
N LEU A 112 -53.19 0.39 -2.36
CA LEU A 112 -53.93 -0.89 -2.26
C LEU A 112 -53.10 -2.19 -2.32
N ASN A 113 -52.90 -2.73 -1.10
CA ASN A 113 -53.10 -4.12 -0.69
C ASN A 113 -51.89 -4.86 -0.08
N THR A 114 -52.06 -5.08 1.22
CA THR A 114 -51.28 -5.84 2.20
C THR A 114 -51.33 -7.38 2.03
N LYS A 115 -50.15 -8.02 2.13
CA LYS A 115 -49.80 -9.42 2.54
C LYS A 115 -49.98 -10.59 1.52
N PRO A 116 -49.25 -11.73 1.67
CA PRO A 116 -47.79 -11.91 1.74
C PRO A 116 -47.24 -12.92 0.70
N LEU A 117 -45.95 -12.81 0.44
CA LEU A 117 -45.13 -13.53 -0.52
C LEU A 117 -44.81 -14.98 -0.06
N GLU A 118 -45.62 -15.98 -0.43
CA GLU A 118 -45.24 -17.40 -0.26
C GLU A 118 -45.75 -18.37 -1.35
N GLN A 119 -46.35 -17.86 -2.44
CA GLN A 119 -46.99 -18.72 -3.45
C GLN A 119 -46.33 -18.72 -4.84
N SER A 120 -45.28 -17.91 -5.06
CA SER A 120 -44.66 -17.77 -6.40
C SER A 120 -43.62 -18.85 -6.76
N ILE A 121 -43.12 -19.62 -5.79
CA ILE A 121 -41.97 -20.53 -6.02
C ILE A 121 -42.44 -21.93 -6.50
N ALA A 122 -43.70 -22.31 -6.24
CA ALA A 122 -44.22 -23.63 -6.58
C ALA A 122 -44.70 -23.79 -8.04
N ASP A 123 -45.06 -22.69 -8.72
CA ASP A 123 -45.61 -22.74 -10.09
C ASP A 123 -44.54 -22.72 -11.20
N VAL A 124 -43.30 -22.34 -10.89
CA VAL A 124 -42.20 -22.30 -11.89
C VAL A 124 -41.55 -23.68 -12.08
N LEU A 125 -41.63 -24.57 -11.08
CA LEU A 125 -40.94 -25.87 -11.12
C LEU A 125 -41.69 -26.99 -11.86
N LYS A 126 -42.91 -26.73 -12.36
CA LYS A 126 -43.79 -27.78 -12.91
C LYS A 126 -43.75 -27.95 -14.44
N ASN A 127 -43.01 -27.10 -15.16
CA ASN A 127 -43.07 -27.05 -16.63
C ASN A 127 -41.86 -27.66 -17.36
N MET A 128 -41.02 -28.46 -16.70
CA MET A 128 -39.98 -29.24 -17.37
C MET A 128 -40.21 -30.75 -17.18
N LYS A 129 -41.00 -31.36 -18.08
CA LYS A 129 -40.88 -32.77 -18.42
C LYS A 129 -41.43 -33.03 -19.81
N MET A 130 -40.58 -33.46 -20.74
CA MET A 130 -41.04 -34.18 -21.93
C MET A 130 -39.99 -35.23 -22.34
N GLU A 131 -40.48 -36.44 -22.58
CA GLU A 131 -39.76 -37.63 -23.05
C GLU A 131 -40.23 -37.96 -24.51
N PRO A 132 -39.69 -38.96 -25.23
CA PRO A 132 -38.97 -38.73 -26.50
C PRO A 132 -39.55 -39.46 -27.75
N ILE A 133 -38.82 -39.36 -28.90
CA ILE A 133 -38.64 -40.36 -30.01
C ILE A 133 -39.22 -40.08 -31.44
N LYS A 134 -38.25 -39.98 -32.39
CA LYS A 134 -38.05 -40.48 -33.80
C LYS A 134 -38.86 -40.11 -35.08
N ASP A 135 -38.02 -39.86 -36.12
CA ASP A 135 -38.00 -40.26 -37.55
C ASP A 135 -39.00 -39.69 -38.59
N SER A 136 -38.49 -38.98 -39.62
CA SER A 136 -38.17 -39.51 -40.98
C SER A 136 -38.15 -38.45 -42.13
N ARG A 137 -37.05 -38.48 -42.90
CA ARG A 137 -36.74 -38.21 -44.35
C ARG A 137 -37.31 -37.04 -45.20
N GLU A 138 -36.35 -36.42 -45.92
CA GLU A 138 -36.28 -35.87 -47.31
C GLU A 138 -37.20 -34.72 -47.81
N SER A 139 -36.61 -33.56 -48.18
CA SER A 139 -36.34 -33.16 -49.59
C SER A 139 -35.86 -31.69 -49.75
N GLU A 140 -34.94 -31.53 -50.71
CA GLU A 140 -34.46 -30.42 -51.57
C GLU A 140 -34.87 -28.92 -51.41
N THR A 141 -33.79 -28.09 -51.42
CA THR A 141 -33.50 -26.84 -52.19
C THR A 141 -34.44 -25.61 -52.16
N GLU A 142 -33.95 -24.48 -51.62
CA GLU A 142 -33.61 -23.22 -52.35
C GLU A 142 -33.27 -22.05 -51.38
N GLU A 143 -32.31 -21.22 -51.78
CA GLU A 143 -31.69 -20.10 -51.04
C GLU A 143 -32.63 -18.92 -50.74
N LEU A 144 -32.55 -18.35 -49.53
CA LEU A 144 -32.62 -16.88 -49.32
C LEU A 144 -32.03 -16.45 -47.96
N ILE A 145 -30.78 -15.97 -48.01
CA ILE A 145 -30.12 -14.91 -47.22
C ILE A 145 -30.69 -14.59 -45.81
N THR A 146 -29.96 -14.99 -44.77
CA THR A 146 -29.88 -14.34 -43.44
C THR A 146 -28.45 -14.43 -42.88
N PRO A 147 -28.01 -13.49 -42.01
CA PRO A 147 -26.61 -13.06 -41.87
C PRO A 147 -25.78 -13.98 -40.94
N PRO A 148 -24.47 -14.18 -41.19
CA PRO A 148 -23.63 -14.88 -40.25
C PRO A 148 -23.19 -13.90 -39.15
N HIS A 149 -23.81 -14.10 -38.00
CA HIS A 149 -23.19 -14.03 -36.69
C HIS A 149 -21.77 -14.64 -36.71
N ASN A 150 -20.88 -14.08 -35.88
CA ASN A 150 -19.47 -14.48 -35.66
C ASN A 150 -18.43 -13.79 -36.56
N LEU A 151 -18.11 -12.53 -36.24
CA LEU A 151 -16.79 -11.97 -36.52
C LEU A 151 -15.77 -12.63 -35.58
N ASN A 152 -15.36 -13.85 -35.96
CA ASN A 152 -14.11 -14.42 -35.52
C ASN A 152 -12.99 -13.48 -35.98
N ILE A 153 -12.28 -12.93 -35.01
CA ILE A 153 -11.03 -12.20 -35.17
C ILE A 153 -10.10 -13.06 -36.04
N SER A 154 -9.99 -12.74 -37.33
CA SER A 154 -8.99 -13.35 -38.21
C SER A 154 -7.65 -12.66 -37.94
N ILE A 155 -7.01 -13.07 -36.84
CA ILE A 155 -5.58 -12.83 -36.65
C ILE A 155 -4.90 -13.49 -37.85
N SER A 156 -4.35 -12.65 -38.72
CA SER A 156 -3.58 -13.07 -39.89
C SER A 156 -2.51 -14.06 -39.44
N LYS A 157 -2.61 -15.30 -39.94
CA LYS A 157 -1.66 -16.39 -39.68
C LYS A 157 -0.29 -16.01 -40.26
N LYS A 158 0.56 -15.34 -39.47
CA LYS A 158 2.00 -15.23 -39.70
C LYS A 158 2.74 -15.50 -38.39
N GLY A 159 3.14 -16.75 -38.14
CA GLY A 159 3.99 -17.17 -37.01
C GLY A 159 3.39 -16.99 -35.60
N PRO A 160 3.96 -17.59 -34.54
CA PRO A 160 3.46 -17.44 -33.18
C PRO A 160 3.99 -16.15 -32.56
N PHE A 161 3.67 -14.99 -33.15
CA PHE A 161 3.82 -13.73 -32.42
C PHE A 161 2.81 -13.75 -31.27
N ARG A 162 3.29 -13.76 -30.03
CA ARG A 162 2.44 -13.67 -28.84
C ARG A 162 2.25 -12.19 -28.50
N LEU A 163 1.01 -11.80 -28.21
CA LEU A 163 0.70 -10.50 -27.60
C LEU A 163 1.46 -10.41 -26.27
N PHE A 164 2.24 -9.36 -26.10
CA PHE A 164 2.97 -9.10 -24.87
C PHE A 164 2.56 -7.73 -24.31
N ASN A 165 2.17 -7.69 -23.03
CA ASN A 165 1.89 -6.43 -22.32
C ASN A 165 3.21 -5.80 -21.87
N ALA A 166 3.69 -4.81 -22.63
CA ALA A 166 4.93 -4.10 -22.34
C ALA A 166 4.80 -3.08 -21.20
N ALA A 167 3.57 -2.77 -20.77
CA ALA A 167 3.29 -1.89 -19.65
C ALA A 167 3.16 -2.63 -18.32
N ASP A 168 3.39 -3.94 -18.27
CA ASP A 168 3.30 -4.70 -17.00
C ASP A 168 4.47 -4.38 -16.06
N TYR A 169 4.11 -3.93 -14.84
CA TYR A 169 5.06 -3.67 -13.76
C TYR A 169 5.94 -4.88 -13.44
N SER A 170 5.38 -6.09 -13.46
CA SER A 170 6.13 -7.33 -13.16
C SER A 170 7.21 -7.62 -14.21
N ASN A 171 7.07 -7.03 -15.40
CA ASN A 171 8.02 -7.11 -16.50
C ASN A 171 8.94 -5.88 -16.61
N GLY A 172 8.99 -5.04 -15.56
CA GLY A 172 9.90 -3.90 -15.46
C GLY A 172 9.35 -2.58 -15.98
N ALA A 173 8.05 -2.51 -16.32
CA ALA A 173 7.43 -1.23 -16.63
C ALA A 173 7.29 -0.36 -15.36
N SER A 174 7.23 0.96 -15.53
CA SER A 174 7.06 1.89 -14.42
C SER A 174 6.34 3.16 -14.85
N VAL A 175 5.60 3.75 -13.93
CA VAL A 175 5.05 5.10 -14.06
C VAL A 175 6.18 6.10 -13.91
N ASP A 176 6.28 7.02 -14.87
CA ASP A 176 7.17 8.16 -14.76
C ASP A 176 6.44 9.28 -14.01
N SER A 177 6.56 9.28 -12.69
CA SER A 177 5.88 10.24 -11.81
C SER A 177 6.31 11.69 -12.05
N ALA A 178 7.48 11.94 -12.64
CA ALA A 178 7.94 13.29 -12.96
C ALA A 178 7.24 13.88 -14.21
N HIS A 179 6.76 13.01 -15.11
CA HIS A 179 6.08 13.38 -16.35
C HIS A 179 4.61 12.96 -16.35
N SER A 180 4.09 12.52 -15.22
CA SER A 180 2.67 12.21 -15.03
C SER A 180 2.02 13.32 -14.21
N SER A 181 0.71 13.49 -14.38
CA SER A 181 -0.09 14.33 -13.49
C SER A 181 0.00 13.82 -12.06
N ASN A 182 -0.23 14.73 -11.10
CA ASN A 182 -0.18 14.36 -9.70
C ASN A 182 -1.26 13.33 -9.37
N SER A 183 -0.92 12.38 -8.49
CA SER A 183 -1.77 11.23 -8.19
C SER A 183 -1.91 10.99 -6.70
N ASN A 184 -3.10 10.53 -6.29
CA ASN A 184 -3.35 10.05 -4.92
C ASN A 184 -2.43 8.87 -4.52
N LEU A 185 -1.89 8.12 -5.49
CA LEU A 185 -0.97 7.01 -5.26
C LEU A 185 0.48 7.46 -5.09
N ASN A 186 0.81 8.74 -5.28
CA ASN A 186 2.12 9.31 -5.01
C ASN A 186 2.03 10.39 -3.92
N PRO A 187 1.76 10.01 -2.66
CA PRO A 187 1.58 10.97 -1.59
C PRO A 187 2.90 11.63 -1.18
N LEU A 188 2.84 12.87 -0.70
CA LEU A 188 3.99 13.60 -0.14
C LEU A 188 4.63 12.84 1.05
N ILE A 189 3.82 12.10 1.80
CA ILE A 189 4.22 11.27 2.93
C ILE A 189 3.75 9.84 2.67
N GLY A 190 4.70 8.91 2.54
CA GLY A 190 4.42 7.52 2.21
C GLY A 190 5.32 7.01 1.09
N PHE A 191 5.01 5.82 0.57
CA PHE A 191 5.70 5.26 -0.60
C PHE A 191 4.85 5.45 -1.86
N ASP A 192 5.51 5.66 -3.00
CA ASP A 192 4.86 5.75 -4.30
C ASP A 192 4.25 4.38 -4.67
N GLN A 193 2.93 4.37 -4.88
CA GLN A 193 2.12 3.23 -5.29
C GLN A 193 1.62 3.36 -6.72
N SER A 194 2.06 4.37 -7.48
CA SER A 194 1.52 4.70 -8.82
C SER A 194 1.59 3.51 -9.79
N ASN A 195 2.60 2.65 -9.64
CA ASN A 195 2.77 1.44 -10.45
C ASN A 195 1.63 0.40 -10.28
N LEU A 196 0.71 0.55 -9.32
CA LEU A 196 -0.48 -0.31 -9.22
C LEU A 196 -1.36 -0.26 -10.47
N VAL A 197 -1.34 0.86 -11.21
CA VAL A 197 -2.07 1.02 -12.49
C VAL A 197 -1.48 0.19 -13.62
N LEU A 198 -0.27 -0.35 -13.42
CA LEU A 198 0.51 -1.13 -14.38
C LEU A 198 0.64 -2.60 -13.99
N LEU A 199 0.20 -2.97 -12.79
CA LEU A 199 0.32 -4.34 -12.30
C LEU A 199 -0.68 -5.24 -13.05
N ASP A 200 -0.17 -6.11 -13.92
CA ASP A 200 -1.03 -6.95 -14.75
C ASP A 200 -1.77 -8.00 -13.91
N ARG A 201 -3.11 -7.93 -13.94
CA ARG A 201 -4.00 -8.80 -13.18
C ARG A 201 -5.35 -8.95 -13.87
N PRO A 202 -6.05 -10.09 -13.73
CA PRO A 202 -7.34 -10.31 -14.38
C PRO A 202 -8.39 -9.27 -14.04
N GLN A 203 -8.39 -8.77 -12.80
CA GLN A 203 -9.34 -7.77 -12.34
C GLN A 203 -8.66 -6.81 -11.35
N PRO A 204 -8.67 -5.48 -11.61
CA PRO A 204 -8.18 -4.52 -10.64
C PRO A 204 -9.17 -4.34 -9.46
N PRO A 205 -8.67 -4.17 -8.21
CA PRO A 205 -9.47 -3.98 -7.02
C PRO A 205 -10.02 -2.56 -6.93
N ALA A 206 -11.13 -2.42 -6.21
CA ALA A 206 -11.74 -1.13 -5.94
C ALA A 206 -10.86 -0.33 -4.96
N GLY A 207 -10.55 0.93 -5.29
CA GLY A 207 -9.78 1.82 -4.41
C GLY A 207 -8.27 1.83 -4.58
N LYS A 208 -7.72 1.08 -5.57
CA LYS A 208 -6.29 1.14 -5.95
C LYS A 208 -6.07 1.73 -7.34
N ALA A 209 -6.89 2.71 -7.69
CA ALA A 209 -6.76 3.44 -8.94
C ALA A 209 -5.76 4.59 -8.79
N TRP A 210 -5.01 4.84 -9.86
CA TRP A 210 -4.25 6.08 -10.03
C TRP A 210 -5.24 7.19 -10.33
N CYS A 211 -5.39 8.16 -9.43
CA CYS A 211 -6.37 9.20 -9.56
C CYS A 211 -5.74 10.58 -9.52
N SER A 212 -6.11 11.43 -10.47
CA SER A 212 -5.66 12.81 -10.57
C SER A 212 -6.83 13.78 -10.54
N ASN A 213 -6.63 14.94 -9.94
CA ASN A 213 -7.57 16.06 -9.92
C ASN A 213 -7.29 17.10 -11.02
N GLU A 214 -6.31 16.84 -11.89
CA GLU A 214 -6.06 17.68 -13.06
C GLU A 214 -7.15 17.46 -14.11
N HIS A 215 -7.50 18.52 -14.84
CA HIS A 215 -8.63 18.49 -15.79
C HIS A 215 -8.37 17.55 -16.99
N ASN A 216 -7.13 17.50 -17.49
CA ASN A 216 -6.71 16.62 -18.57
C ASN A 216 -5.48 15.81 -18.09
N PRO A 217 -5.68 14.79 -17.24
CA PRO A 217 -4.57 14.14 -16.59
C PRO A 217 -3.76 13.30 -17.59
N VAL A 218 -2.46 13.27 -17.38
CA VAL A 218 -1.50 12.54 -18.20
C VAL A 218 -0.85 11.45 -17.36
N LEU A 219 -0.90 10.21 -17.83
CA LEU A 219 -0.17 9.08 -17.24
C LEU A 219 0.95 8.67 -18.18
N THR A 220 2.19 8.92 -17.76
CA THR A 220 3.39 8.60 -18.53
C THR A 220 3.99 7.28 -18.03
N ILE A 221 4.31 6.38 -18.97
CA ILE A 221 4.73 5.02 -18.66
C ILE A 221 6.02 4.72 -19.41
N ASN A 222 7.06 4.32 -18.66
CA ASN A 222 8.23 3.64 -19.20
C ASN A 222 7.87 2.16 -19.37
N LEU A 223 7.91 1.68 -20.61
CA LEU A 223 7.62 0.28 -20.93
C LEU A 223 8.77 -0.61 -20.47
N GLY A 224 8.47 -1.80 -19.95
CA GLY A 224 9.48 -2.76 -19.50
C GLY A 224 10.34 -3.29 -20.65
N LYS A 225 9.84 -3.22 -21.89
CA LYS A 225 10.58 -3.55 -23.10
C LYS A 225 10.19 -2.61 -24.23
N TYR A 226 11.16 -2.35 -25.11
CA TYR A 226 10.91 -1.68 -26.37
C TYR A 226 10.07 -2.56 -27.29
N VAL A 227 8.90 -2.08 -27.70
CA VAL A 227 7.95 -2.84 -28.53
C VAL A 227 7.43 -2.01 -29.69
N LYS A 228 6.98 -2.69 -30.75
CA LYS A 228 6.09 -2.09 -31.74
C LYS A 228 4.65 -2.28 -31.24
N PRO A 229 3.94 -1.21 -30.86
CA PRO A 229 2.64 -1.32 -30.21
C PRO A 229 1.58 -1.63 -31.26
N ILE A 230 0.65 -2.52 -30.91
CA ILE A 230 -0.44 -2.98 -31.79
C ILE A 230 -1.82 -2.58 -31.25
N SER A 231 -1.94 -2.50 -29.94
CA SER A 231 -3.14 -2.02 -29.26
C SER A 231 -2.79 -1.58 -27.86
N VAL A 232 -3.68 -0.78 -27.28
CA VAL A 232 -3.71 -0.49 -25.85
C VAL A 232 -5.03 -1.00 -25.30
N SER A 233 -5.09 -1.24 -24.00
CA SER A 233 -6.36 -1.48 -23.33
C SER A 233 -6.46 -0.67 -22.06
N TYR A 234 -7.70 -0.36 -21.71
CA TYR A 234 -8.07 0.18 -20.41
C TYR A 234 -9.06 -0.78 -19.75
N GLN A 235 -8.82 -1.09 -18.48
CA GLN A 235 -9.71 -1.91 -17.67
C GLN A 235 -10.07 -1.18 -16.37
N HIS A 236 -11.36 -1.12 -16.07
CA HIS A 236 -11.87 -0.61 -14.80
C HIS A 236 -12.02 -1.74 -13.75
N SER A 237 -12.00 -1.38 -12.46
CA SER A 237 -12.51 -2.27 -11.40
C SER A 237 -13.96 -2.69 -11.67
N LYS A 238 -14.38 -3.84 -11.12
CA LYS A 238 -15.67 -4.44 -11.44
C LYS A 238 -16.81 -3.47 -11.12
N TRP A 239 -17.67 -3.22 -12.11
CA TRP A 239 -18.90 -2.46 -11.99
C TRP A 239 -20.04 -3.27 -12.60
N HIS A 240 -21.25 -3.16 -12.03
CA HIS A 240 -22.36 -4.06 -12.36
C HIS A 240 -23.25 -3.52 -13.48
N GLU A 241 -23.54 -2.22 -13.48
CA GLU A 241 -24.46 -1.62 -14.49
C GLU A 241 -24.10 -0.19 -14.90
N LEU A 242 -23.56 0.62 -13.99
CA LEU A 242 -23.13 1.99 -14.32
C LEU A 242 -21.61 2.09 -14.26
N ILE A 243 -21.02 2.74 -15.26
CA ILE A 243 -19.62 3.14 -15.20
C ILE A 243 -19.50 4.25 -14.13
N PRO A 244 -18.54 4.13 -13.19
CA PRO A 244 -18.25 5.18 -12.22
C PRO A 244 -17.94 6.53 -12.88
N SER A 245 -18.36 7.63 -12.26
CA SER A 245 -18.24 8.98 -12.86
C SER A 245 -16.79 9.42 -13.06
N ASP A 246 -15.89 8.93 -12.22
CA ASP A 246 -14.45 9.18 -12.22
C ASP A 246 -13.70 8.36 -13.26
N ALA A 247 -14.33 7.35 -13.86
CA ALA A 247 -13.72 6.55 -14.92
C ALA A 247 -13.45 7.41 -16.17
N PRO A 248 -12.28 7.27 -16.82
CA PRO A 248 -12.04 7.85 -18.13
C PRO A 248 -13.08 7.39 -19.14
N ARG A 249 -13.62 8.34 -19.90
CA ARG A 249 -14.52 8.10 -21.03
C ARG A 249 -13.74 8.12 -22.34
N THR A 250 -12.94 9.16 -22.56
CA THR A 250 -12.15 9.31 -23.78
C THR A 250 -10.69 9.60 -23.46
N TYR A 251 -9.80 8.98 -24.23
CA TYR A 251 -8.36 9.18 -24.07
C TYR A 251 -7.61 8.97 -25.38
N ASP A 252 -6.42 9.55 -25.44
CA ASP A 252 -5.44 9.31 -26.50
C ASP A 252 -4.22 8.60 -25.93
N VAL A 253 -3.46 7.97 -26.82
CA VAL A 253 -2.13 7.45 -26.49
C VAL A 253 -1.11 7.97 -27.48
N VAL A 254 0.00 8.48 -26.96
CA VAL A 254 1.13 8.97 -27.75
C VAL A 254 2.40 8.20 -27.39
N ALA A 255 3.30 8.05 -28.34
CA ALA A 255 4.65 7.55 -28.13
C ALA A 255 5.59 8.72 -27.88
N CYS A 256 6.40 8.65 -26.82
CA CYS A 256 7.46 9.61 -26.56
C CYS A 256 8.68 9.23 -27.39
N LEU A 257 9.25 10.21 -28.11
CA LEU A 257 10.44 10.04 -28.94
C LEU A 257 11.72 10.45 -28.20
N ASP A 258 11.58 11.18 -27.09
CA ASP A 258 12.64 11.64 -26.21
C ASP A 258 12.39 11.20 -24.75
N PHE A 259 13.33 11.54 -23.87
CA PHE A 259 13.25 11.19 -22.45
C PHE A 259 12.16 11.97 -21.72
N TYR A 260 11.95 13.25 -22.05
CA TYR A 260 11.00 14.14 -21.36
C TYR A 260 9.57 14.07 -21.92
N CYS A 261 9.37 13.37 -23.04
CA CYS A 261 8.13 13.35 -23.80
C CYS A 261 7.72 14.74 -24.34
N GLU A 262 8.68 15.61 -24.64
CA GLU A 262 8.42 16.89 -25.34
C GLU A 262 8.19 16.61 -26.82
N ASP A 263 8.98 15.72 -27.40
CA ASP A 263 8.79 15.18 -28.74
C ASP A 263 7.98 13.89 -28.69
N TRP A 264 6.77 13.91 -29.29
CA TRP A 264 5.89 12.75 -29.29
C TRP A 264 5.15 12.57 -30.62
N LYS A 265 4.68 11.33 -30.85
CA LYS A 265 3.89 10.96 -32.02
C LYS A 265 2.58 10.27 -31.58
N PRO A 266 1.41 10.66 -32.12
CA PRO A 266 0.16 9.95 -31.83
C PRO A 266 0.25 8.47 -32.22
N LEU A 267 -0.12 7.57 -31.29
CA LEU A 267 -0.31 6.15 -31.58
C LEU A 267 -1.77 5.87 -31.95
N VAL A 268 -2.68 6.35 -31.11
CA VAL A 268 -4.11 6.23 -31.29
C VAL A 268 -4.82 7.39 -30.59
N SER A 269 -5.96 7.82 -31.14
CA SER A 269 -6.73 8.96 -30.63
C SER A 269 -8.19 8.60 -30.49
N ASN A 270 -8.88 9.26 -29.56
CA ASN A 270 -10.31 9.09 -29.28
C ASN A 270 -10.68 7.65 -28.92
N CYS A 271 -9.83 6.98 -28.15
CA CYS A 271 -10.21 5.71 -27.54
C CYS A 271 -11.36 5.96 -26.57
N GLU A 272 -12.46 5.24 -26.75
CA GLU A 272 -13.65 5.37 -25.91
C GLU A 272 -13.82 4.15 -25.01
N TYR A 273 -13.93 4.39 -23.71
CA TYR A 273 -14.37 3.39 -22.74
C TYR A 273 -15.88 3.51 -22.56
N SER A 274 -16.65 2.46 -22.84
CA SER A 274 -18.12 2.52 -22.88
C SER A 274 -18.79 1.33 -22.21
N ARG A 275 -20.03 1.48 -21.74
CA ARG A 275 -20.75 0.39 -21.04
C ARG A 275 -20.92 -0.84 -21.92
N PHE A 276 -21.14 -0.61 -23.22
CA PHE A 276 -21.44 -1.64 -24.20
C PHE A 276 -20.19 -2.10 -24.95
N GLY A 277 -19.00 -1.86 -24.37
CA GLY A 277 -17.75 -2.31 -24.94
C GLY A 277 -17.74 -3.84 -25.14
N PRO A 278 -17.18 -4.33 -26.25
CA PRO A 278 -17.29 -5.74 -26.66
C PRO A 278 -16.58 -6.74 -25.74
N SER A 279 -15.73 -6.27 -24.82
CA SER A 279 -14.86 -7.10 -23.97
C SER A 279 -15.09 -6.92 -22.46
N GLY A 280 -16.26 -6.38 -22.08
CA GLY A 280 -16.64 -6.20 -20.67
C GLY A 280 -15.90 -5.05 -20.00
N THR A 281 -15.25 -5.32 -18.86
CA THR A 281 -14.56 -4.29 -18.07
C THR A 281 -13.24 -3.83 -18.69
N GLU A 282 -12.58 -4.69 -19.47
CA GLU A 282 -11.40 -4.34 -20.27
C GLU A 282 -11.81 -4.04 -21.71
N GLN A 283 -11.29 -2.95 -22.28
CA GLN A 283 -11.62 -2.53 -23.65
C GLN A 283 -10.37 -2.15 -24.40
N PHE A 284 -10.26 -2.68 -25.62
CA PHE A 284 -9.12 -2.51 -26.50
C PHE A 284 -9.32 -1.32 -27.43
N CYS A 285 -8.25 -0.57 -27.63
CA CYS A 285 -8.14 0.47 -28.64
C CYS A 285 -6.99 0.10 -29.58
N ASN A 286 -7.33 -0.25 -30.82
CA ASN A 286 -6.35 -0.76 -31.79
C ASN A 286 -5.53 0.38 -32.38
N ILE A 287 -4.23 0.16 -32.50
CA ILE A 287 -3.33 1.08 -33.19
C ILE A 287 -3.31 0.70 -34.67
N SER A 288 -3.36 1.70 -35.55
CA SER A 288 -3.34 1.46 -37.00
C SER A 288 -2.06 0.71 -37.39
N SER A 289 -2.20 -0.40 -38.13
CA SER A 289 -1.05 -1.17 -38.62
C SER A 289 -0.19 -0.39 -39.63
N HIS A 290 -0.76 0.65 -40.24
CA HIS A 290 -0.08 1.55 -41.17
C HIS A 290 0.76 2.62 -40.47
N LEU A 291 0.68 2.74 -39.14
CA LEU A 291 1.54 3.66 -38.42
C LEU A 291 2.99 3.18 -38.51
N ASP A 292 3.81 3.92 -39.25
CA ASP A 292 5.26 3.71 -39.27
C ASP A 292 5.86 4.33 -38.01
N VAL A 293 5.86 3.55 -36.92
CA VAL A 293 6.48 3.90 -35.64
C VAL A 293 7.53 2.84 -35.34
N SER A 294 8.73 3.31 -34.99
CA SER A 294 9.83 2.48 -34.52
C SER A 294 9.47 1.77 -33.20
N LEU A 295 10.38 0.96 -32.68
CA LEU A 295 10.21 0.40 -31.33
C LEU A 295 10.15 1.54 -30.31
N ILE A 296 9.12 1.54 -29.47
CA ILE A 296 8.90 2.55 -28.44
C ILE A 296 9.20 1.99 -27.06
N GLY A 297 9.82 2.80 -26.21
CA GLY A 297 10.10 2.47 -24.81
C GLY A 297 9.26 3.27 -23.82
N LYS A 298 8.52 4.28 -24.28
CA LYS A 298 7.78 5.20 -23.42
C LYS A 298 6.51 5.72 -24.10
N VAL A 299 5.41 5.77 -23.36
CA VAL A 299 4.10 6.24 -23.84
C VAL A 299 3.46 7.20 -22.85
N GLN A 300 2.51 8.01 -23.33
CA GLN A 300 1.57 8.73 -22.47
C GLN A 300 0.13 8.40 -22.81
N PHE A 301 -0.63 8.04 -21.79
CA PHE A 301 -2.09 8.08 -21.85
C PHE A 301 -2.55 9.48 -21.47
N ARG A 302 -3.34 10.10 -22.33
CA ARG A 302 -3.83 11.47 -22.17
C ARG A 302 -5.35 11.41 -22.06
N PHE A 303 -5.85 11.51 -20.83
CA PHE A 303 -7.28 11.40 -20.56
C PHE A 303 -7.94 12.74 -20.84
N ARG A 304 -8.95 12.74 -21.71
CA ARG A 304 -9.63 13.94 -22.19
C ARG A 304 -10.91 14.22 -21.40
N GLU A 305 -11.72 13.19 -21.20
CA GLU A 305 -13.01 13.31 -20.54
C GLU A 305 -13.26 12.09 -19.66
N ASN A 306 -13.96 12.29 -18.54
CA ASN A 306 -14.48 11.23 -17.69
C ASN A 306 -16.03 11.16 -17.79
N TYR A 307 -16.65 10.31 -16.98
CA TYR A 307 -18.09 10.07 -17.00
C TYR A 307 -18.94 11.05 -16.16
N GLY A 308 -18.36 12.20 -15.78
CA GLY A 308 -19.06 13.31 -15.13
C GLY A 308 -18.59 13.64 -13.72
N ASP A 309 -17.43 13.13 -13.30
CA ASP A 309 -16.81 13.56 -12.05
C ASP A 309 -16.06 14.89 -12.28
N SER A 310 -16.45 15.93 -11.55
CA SER A 310 -15.83 17.26 -11.68
C SER A 310 -14.54 17.42 -10.89
N GLU A 311 -14.23 16.49 -9.99
CA GLU A 311 -13.10 16.60 -9.05
C GLU A 311 -11.91 15.79 -9.52
N MET A 312 -12.12 14.61 -10.10
CA MET A 312 -11.04 13.66 -10.37
C MET A 312 -11.31 12.66 -11.49
N THR A 313 -10.24 12.14 -12.08
CA THR A 313 -10.26 11.00 -12.99
C THR A 313 -9.42 9.86 -12.42
N CYS A 314 -9.97 8.65 -12.35
CA CYS A 314 -9.36 7.47 -11.74
C CYS A 314 -9.14 6.34 -12.75
N VAL A 315 -7.88 5.97 -12.92
CA VAL A 315 -7.41 4.95 -13.86
C VAL A 315 -7.01 3.70 -13.09
N HIS A 316 -7.66 2.57 -13.38
CA HIS A 316 -7.44 1.32 -12.64
C HIS A 316 -6.33 0.44 -13.21
N LEU A 317 -6.38 0.14 -14.51
CA LEU A 317 -5.38 -0.68 -15.17
C LEU A 317 -5.29 -0.31 -16.65
N VAL A 318 -4.06 -0.08 -17.12
CA VAL A 318 -3.77 0.14 -18.54
C VAL A 318 -2.75 -0.87 -19.03
N ARG A 319 -2.88 -1.28 -20.29
CA ARG A 319 -1.96 -2.21 -20.93
C ARG A 319 -1.53 -1.68 -22.29
N VAL A 320 -0.30 -2.00 -22.66
CA VAL A 320 0.27 -1.67 -23.97
C VAL A 320 0.74 -2.97 -24.61
N TYR A 321 0.01 -3.42 -25.61
CA TYR A 321 0.32 -4.65 -26.30
C TYR A 321 1.24 -4.38 -27.48
N GLY A 322 2.27 -5.21 -27.61
CA GLY A 322 3.18 -5.18 -28.74
C GLY A 322 3.54 -6.57 -29.25
N GLU A 323 4.07 -6.62 -30.47
CA GLU A 323 4.66 -7.83 -31.04
C GLU A 323 6.07 -8.04 -30.48
N THR A 324 6.35 -9.26 -29.99
CA THR A 324 7.71 -9.69 -29.65
C THR A 324 8.15 -10.87 -30.53
N LYS A 325 9.38 -10.79 -31.05
CA LYS A 325 10.02 -11.88 -31.81
C LYS A 325 10.53 -13.01 -30.91
N THR A 326 10.78 -12.71 -29.63
CA THR A 326 11.23 -13.69 -28.66
C THR A 326 10.03 -14.14 -27.84
N PRO A 327 9.78 -15.46 -27.71
CA PRO A 327 8.89 -15.92 -26.66
C PRO A 327 9.50 -15.41 -25.35
N VAL A 328 8.75 -14.62 -24.58
CA VAL A 328 9.05 -14.52 -23.17
C VAL A 328 8.74 -15.90 -22.63
N ILE A 329 9.76 -16.76 -22.64
CA ILE A 329 9.78 -17.91 -21.75
C ILE A 329 9.86 -17.26 -20.38
N ILE A 330 8.70 -17.00 -19.78
CA ILE A 330 8.64 -16.86 -18.34
C ILE A 330 9.02 -18.27 -17.89
N GLU A 331 10.31 -18.52 -17.69
CA GLU A 331 10.74 -19.64 -16.89
C GLU A 331 10.23 -19.32 -15.48
N LYS A 332 8.92 -19.55 -15.27
CA LYS A 332 8.31 -19.65 -13.96
C LYS A 332 9.00 -20.85 -13.34
N LYS A 333 10.11 -20.62 -12.67
CA LYS A 333 10.59 -21.53 -11.65
C LYS A 333 9.53 -21.46 -10.55
N GLU A 334 8.51 -22.31 -10.66
CA GLU A 334 7.92 -22.90 -9.47
C GLU A 334 9.08 -23.53 -8.73
N SER A 335 9.59 -22.79 -7.77
CA SER A 335 10.68 -23.21 -6.93
C SER A 335 10.04 -23.63 -5.62
N LEU A 336 10.62 -24.63 -4.96
CA LEU A 336 10.24 -24.97 -3.59
C LEU A 336 10.22 -23.72 -2.67
N GLU A 337 11.05 -22.72 -3.00
CA GLU A 337 11.12 -21.44 -2.32
C GLU A 337 9.90 -20.53 -2.58
N SER A 338 9.35 -20.52 -3.81
CA SER A 338 8.13 -19.77 -4.12
C SER A 338 6.93 -20.37 -3.39
N GLU A 339 6.74 -21.69 -3.43
CA GLU A 339 5.66 -22.39 -2.72
C GLU A 339 5.72 -22.12 -1.21
N LYS A 340 6.91 -22.25 -0.62
CA LYS A 340 7.11 -21.96 0.81
C LYS A 340 6.79 -20.50 1.14
N THR A 341 7.21 -19.57 0.29
CA THR A 341 6.94 -18.14 0.47
C THR A 341 5.44 -17.85 0.43
N CYS A 342 4.72 -18.40 -0.54
CA CYS A 342 3.27 -18.23 -0.65
C CYS A 342 2.53 -18.86 0.55
N ALA A 343 2.93 -20.07 0.96
CA ALA A 343 2.36 -20.75 2.12
C ALA A 343 2.59 -19.98 3.43
N ASP A 344 3.81 -19.47 3.65
CA ASP A 344 4.16 -18.66 4.81
C ASP A 344 3.35 -17.36 4.83
N LEU A 345 3.27 -16.64 3.71
CA LEU A 345 2.50 -15.39 3.59
C LEU A 345 1.02 -15.61 3.88
N LYS A 346 0.42 -16.66 3.30
CA LYS A 346 -0.97 -17.05 3.58
C LYS A 346 -1.17 -17.37 5.06
N TRP A 347 -0.28 -18.15 5.65
CA TRP A 347 -0.38 -18.50 7.06
C TRP A 347 -0.30 -17.26 7.94
N TYR A 348 0.65 -16.34 7.68
CA TYR A 348 0.77 -15.09 8.42
C TYR A 348 -0.47 -14.21 8.26
N TYR A 349 -1.03 -14.10 7.07
CA TYR A 349 -2.23 -13.31 6.83
C TYR A 349 -3.39 -13.75 7.73
N HIS A 350 -3.67 -15.06 7.78
CA HIS A 350 -4.81 -15.57 8.57
C HIS A 350 -4.52 -15.77 10.06
N ASN A 351 -3.27 -15.99 10.47
CA ASN A 351 -2.93 -16.39 11.85
C ASN A 351 -2.18 -15.31 12.63
N SER A 352 -1.50 -14.37 11.95
CA SER A 352 -0.64 -13.39 12.62
C SER A 352 -0.43 -12.13 11.80
N TYR A 353 -1.36 -11.19 11.91
CA TYR A 353 -1.29 -9.86 11.27
C TYR A 353 0.05 -9.15 11.52
N PHE A 354 0.59 -9.23 12.73
CA PHE A 354 1.89 -8.64 13.06
C PHE A 354 3.03 -9.23 12.23
N LYS A 355 3.10 -10.56 12.12
CA LYS A 355 4.12 -11.21 11.28
C LYS A 355 3.91 -10.88 9.81
N TYR A 356 2.66 -10.86 9.36
CA TYR A 356 2.31 -10.50 7.98
C TYR A 356 2.83 -9.10 7.60
N ASN A 357 2.75 -8.12 8.51
CA ASN A 357 3.27 -6.77 8.24
C ASN A 357 4.79 -6.62 8.34
N LEU A 358 5.50 -7.61 8.89
CA LEU A 358 6.96 -7.54 9.03
C LEU A 358 7.70 -8.31 7.95
N VAL A 359 7.04 -9.24 7.25
CA VAL A 359 7.63 -9.98 6.15
C VAL A 359 7.69 -9.13 4.88
N ASN A 360 8.66 -9.40 4.02
CA ASN A 360 8.77 -8.72 2.73
C ASN A 360 7.64 -9.17 1.79
N LYS A 361 6.52 -8.46 1.87
CA LYS A 361 5.37 -8.63 0.99
C LYS A 361 5.28 -7.43 0.07
N SER A 362 5.37 -7.68 -1.23
CA SER A 362 5.11 -6.68 -2.26
C SER A 362 4.29 -7.32 -3.35
N CYS A 363 3.60 -6.50 -4.16
CA CYS A 363 2.93 -7.02 -5.34
C CYS A 363 3.93 -7.76 -6.26
N SER A 364 5.16 -7.26 -6.40
CA SER A 364 6.20 -7.95 -7.19
C SER A 364 6.50 -9.34 -6.62
N THR A 365 6.59 -9.48 -5.30
CA THR A 365 6.85 -10.76 -4.64
C THR A 365 5.69 -11.73 -4.83
N LEU A 366 4.44 -11.26 -4.64
CA LEU A 366 3.26 -12.11 -4.72
C LEU A 366 2.99 -12.59 -6.15
N TYR A 367 2.97 -11.66 -7.12
CA TYR A 367 2.70 -11.99 -8.52
C TYR A 367 3.87 -12.71 -9.19
N GLY A 368 5.11 -12.37 -8.84
CA GLY A 368 6.30 -13.05 -9.36
C GLY A 368 6.40 -14.52 -8.93
N ASN A 369 5.86 -14.87 -7.75
CA ASN A 369 5.83 -16.24 -7.22
C ASN A 369 4.49 -16.96 -7.46
N ASP A 370 3.54 -16.34 -8.17
CA ASP A 370 2.21 -16.89 -8.45
C ASP A 370 1.35 -17.19 -7.20
N CYS A 371 1.56 -16.46 -6.10
CA CYS A 371 0.89 -16.73 -4.82
C CYS A 371 -0.62 -16.44 -4.81
N CYS A 372 -1.17 -15.79 -5.85
CA CYS A 372 -2.55 -15.32 -5.85
C CYS A 372 -3.58 -16.45 -5.97
N SER A 373 -3.17 -17.64 -6.42
CA SER A 373 -3.99 -18.85 -6.37
C SER A 373 -4.15 -19.36 -4.93
N ASP A 374 -3.10 -19.24 -4.11
CA ASP A 374 -3.09 -19.68 -2.73
C ASP A 374 -3.77 -18.68 -1.78
N CYS A 375 -3.53 -17.38 -2.00
CA CYS A 375 -4.05 -16.28 -1.19
C CYS A 375 -4.49 -15.10 -2.10
N PRO A 376 -5.68 -15.16 -2.71
CA PRO A 376 -6.16 -14.08 -3.58
C PRO A 376 -6.31 -12.76 -2.83
N GLU A 377 -6.74 -12.80 -1.57
CA GLU A 377 -6.85 -11.62 -0.69
C GLU A 377 -5.50 -10.95 -0.44
N CYS A 378 -4.40 -11.71 -0.33
CA CYS A 378 -3.05 -11.15 -0.23
C CYS A 378 -2.69 -10.30 -1.47
N CYS A 379 -3.11 -10.74 -2.67
CA CYS A 379 -2.87 -10.02 -3.91
C CYS A 379 -3.82 -8.83 -4.11
N GLU A 380 -5.04 -8.93 -3.58
CA GLU A 380 -5.98 -7.80 -3.54
C GLU A 380 -5.44 -6.66 -2.68
N GLU A 381 -4.85 -7.00 -1.52
CA GLU A 381 -4.32 -6.05 -0.54
C GLU A 381 -2.87 -5.62 -0.80
N CYS A 382 -2.15 -6.22 -1.74
CA CYS A 382 -0.72 -5.93 -1.96
C CYS A 382 -0.41 -4.46 -2.28
N LEU A 383 0.76 -4.02 -1.85
CA LEU A 383 1.35 -2.71 -2.16
C LEU A 383 2.60 -2.90 -3.03
N ILE A 384 2.89 -1.93 -3.90
CA ILE A 384 4.08 -1.91 -4.75
C ILE A 384 5.33 -1.80 -3.89
N SER A 385 5.30 -0.86 -2.95
CA SER A 385 6.32 -0.69 -1.93
C SER A 385 5.65 -0.79 -0.57
N ASP A 386 6.18 -1.65 0.29
CA ASP A 386 5.67 -1.91 1.63
C ASP A 386 6.78 -1.81 2.69
N TYR A 387 6.40 -1.57 3.94
CA TYR A 387 7.31 -1.54 5.07
C TYR A 387 7.83 -2.94 5.37
N ASN A 388 9.14 -3.12 5.22
CA ASN A 388 9.82 -4.35 5.61
C ASN A 388 10.21 -4.29 7.09
N GLY A 389 9.97 -5.38 7.84
CA GLY A 389 10.37 -5.50 9.24
C GLY A 389 11.88 -5.35 9.46
N THR A 390 12.71 -5.70 8.47
CA THR A 390 14.16 -5.41 8.53
C THR A 390 14.45 -3.92 8.55
N THR A 391 13.78 -3.12 7.71
CA THR A 391 13.87 -1.66 7.72
C THR A 391 13.45 -1.09 9.06
N LEU A 392 12.36 -1.60 9.65
CA LEU A 392 11.90 -1.17 10.96
C LEU A 392 12.91 -1.50 12.07
N ILE A 393 13.50 -2.69 12.06
CA ILE A 393 14.56 -3.08 13.00
C ILE A 393 15.78 -2.15 12.85
N PHE A 394 16.20 -1.86 11.61
CA PHE A 394 17.31 -0.93 11.37
C PHE A 394 16.99 0.47 11.91
N ILE A 395 15.80 1.01 11.65
CA ILE A 395 15.37 2.31 12.17
C ILE A 395 15.46 2.32 13.70
N VAL A 396 14.89 1.31 14.37
CA VAL A 396 14.93 1.21 15.84
C VAL A 396 16.37 1.16 16.35
N LEU A 397 17.21 0.30 15.78
CA LEU A 397 18.62 0.19 16.19
C LEU A 397 19.39 1.50 15.98
N PHE A 398 19.21 2.18 14.86
CA PHE A 398 19.86 3.46 14.59
C PHE A 398 19.35 4.57 15.51
N THR A 399 18.06 4.59 15.85
CA THR A 399 17.51 5.55 16.81
C THR A 399 18.09 5.34 18.20
N GLU A 400 18.21 4.10 18.67
CA GLU A 400 18.83 3.78 19.96
C GLU A 400 20.31 4.19 20.01
N ILE A 401 21.07 3.88 18.95
CA ILE A 401 22.47 4.32 18.82
C ILE A 401 22.57 5.85 18.83
N GLY A 402 21.68 6.53 18.10
CA GLY A 402 21.63 7.99 18.03
C GLY A 402 21.37 8.62 19.40
N VAL A 403 20.43 8.07 20.17
CA VAL A 403 20.14 8.52 21.55
C VAL A 403 21.35 8.33 22.44
N VAL A 404 22.00 7.15 22.40
CA VAL A 404 23.20 6.88 23.19
C VAL A 404 24.34 7.84 22.85
N LEU A 405 24.61 8.07 21.56
CA LEU A 405 25.63 9.02 21.11
C LEU A 405 25.31 10.45 21.53
N GLY A 406 24.04 10.87 21.43
CA GLY A 406 23.58 12.17 21.90
C GLY A 406 23.79 12.37 23.40
N LEU A 407 23.49 11.34 24.21
CA LEU A 407 23.74 11.36 25.66
C LEU A 407 25.24 11.46 25.98
N VAL A 408 26.08 10.71 25.27
CA VAL A 408 27.55 10.77 25.45
C VAL A 408 28.08 12.17 25.12
N LEU A 409 27.68 12.73 23.99
CA LEU A 409 28.05 14.10 23.60
C LEU A 409 27.60 15.13 24.64
N PHE A 410 26.37 15.01 25.14
CA PHE A 410 25.85 15.89 26.17
C PHE A 410 26.67 15.81 27.48
N ILE A 411 27.09 14.61 27.90
CA ILE A 411 27.95 14.41 29.07
C ILE A 411 29.33 15.05 28.85
N VAL A 412 29.93 14.87 27.67
CA VAL A 412 31.23 15.45 27.32
C VAL A 412 31.15 16.98 27.34
N LEU A 413 30.18 17.56 26.65
CA LEU A 413 29.97 19.02 26.61
C LEU A 413 29.68 19.60 27.99
N SER A 414 28.87 18.92 28.79
CA SER A 414 28.60 19.32 30.19
C SER A 414 29.85 19.29 31.06
N SER A 415 30.72 18.30 30.84
CA SER A 415 31.99 18.17 31.55
C SER A 415 32.96 19.27 31.14
N CYS A 416 33.09 19.54 29.84
CA CYS A 416 33.88 20.65 29.31
C CYS A 416 33.36 22.01 29.84
N TYR A 417 32.04 22.24 29.84
CA TYR A 417 31.45 23.46 30.38
C TYR A 417 31.77 23.67 31.86
N ARG A 418 31.80 22.59 32.66
CA ARG A 418 32.24 22.67 34.06
C ARG A 418 33.73 22.95 34.21
N CYS A 419 34.57 22.43 33.33
CA CYS A 419 36.01 22.74 33.31
C CYS A 419 36.30 24.18 32.88
N PHE A 420 35.47 24.78 32.03
CA PHE A 420 35.63 26.15 31.54
C PHE A 420 34.98 27.21 32.44
N ARG A 421 34.27 26.83 33.51
CA ARG A 421 33.72 27.82 34.45
C ARG A 421 34.89 28.43 35.23
N PRO A 422 35.23 29.72 35.04
CA PRO A 422 36.32 30.34 35.78
C PRO A 422 35.96 30.30 37.25
N ASP A 423 36.90 29.89 38.11
CA ASP A 423 36.78 30.08 39.55
C ASP A 423 36.66 31.59 39.80
N THR A 424 35.42 32.08 39.91
CA THR A 424 35.15 33.38 40.51
C THR A 424 35.46 33.24 42.00
N LYS A 425 36.76 33.32 42.33
CA LYS A 425 37.23 33.62 43.68
C LYS A 425 36.64 34.98 44.04
N ARG A 426 35.61 34.94 44.89
CA ARG A 426 35.00 36.11 45.50
C ARG A 426 36.03 36.69 46.45
N VAL A 427 36.65 37.81 46.06
CA VAL A 427 37.38 38.70 46.96
C VAL A 427 36.32 39.41 47.81
N SER A 428 36.26 39.06 49.10
CA SER A 428 35.74 39.89 50.18
C SER A 428 36.18 39.29 51.50
#